data_AF-A0A3C0ZNR8-F1
#
_entry.id   AF-A0A3C0ZNR8-F1
#
_cell.length_a   1.000
_cell.length_b   1.000
_cell.length_c   1.000
_cell.angle_alpha   90.00
_cell.angle_beta   90.00
_cell.angle_gamma   90.00
#
_symmetry.space_group_name_H-M   'P 1'
#
loop_
_entity.id
_entity.type
_entity.pdbx_description
1 polymer ?
#
loop_
_entity_poly.entity_id
_entity_poly.type
_entity_poly.pdbx_seq_one_letter_code
_entity_poly.pdbx_strand_id
1 'polypeptide(L)'
;MRVSKEMVEFFKKEVGRLDPAAQVFLFGSRVDDSKKGGDIDVLILSGARLSRSELRELRLGFQMRFGEQRVDILNYRFDEDKPFKQLILHEAVPI
;
A
#
# COMPACT_ATOMS: atom_id res chain seq x y z
N MET A 1 9.83 -7.24 9.34
CA MET A 1 8.83 -7.00 8.29
C MET A 1 8.80 -8.21 7.36
N ARG A 2 7.61 -8.80 7.16
CA ARG A 2 7.41 -10.02 6.34
C ARG A 2 7.08 -9.71 4.87
N VAL A 3 7.33 -8.48 4.43
CA VAL A 3 7.22 -8.03 3.04
C VAL A 3 8.62 -7.94 2.47
N SER A 4 8.84 -8.53 1.29
CA SER A 4 10.17 -8.54 0.68
C SER A 4 10.57 -7.15 0.20
N LYS A 5 11.87 -6.88 0.14
CA LYS A 5 12.39 -5.62 -0.43
C LYS A 5 11.91 -5.40 -1.86
N GLU A 6 11.79 -6.45 -2.66
CA GLU A 6 11.31 -6.34 -4.04
C GLU A 6 9.84 -5.91 -4.12
N MET A 7 9.00 -6.36 -3.19
CA MET A 7 7.60 -5.94 -3.12
C MET A 7 7.48 -4.48 -2.70
N VAL A 8 8.31 -4.04 -1.74
CA VAL A 8 8.41 -2.64 -1.35
C VAL A 8 8.79 -1.77 -2.55
N GLU A 9 9.85 -2.15 -3.27
CA GLU A 9 10.32 -1.41 -4.44
C GLU A 9 9.29 -1.43 -5.59
N PHE A 10 8.49 -2.49 -5.72
CA PHE A 10 7.37 -2.50 -6.65
C PHE A 10 6.36 -1.41 -6.31
N PHE A 11 5.86 -1.34 -5.07
CA PHE A 11 4.85 -0.35 -4.72
C PHE A 11 5.38 1.08 -4.86
N LYS A 12 6.59 1.35 -4.39
CA LYS A 12 7.24 2.66 -4.58
C LYS A 12 7.25 3.09 -6.03
N LYS A 13 7.71 2.19 -6.91
CA LYS A 13 7.92 2.48 -8.32
C LYS A 13 6.60 2.66 -9.05
N GLU A 14 5.66 1.73 -8.89
CA GLU A 14 4.39 1.78 -9.62
C GLU A 14 3.49 2.89 -9.10
N VAL A 15 3.44 3.14 -7.78
CA VAL A 15 2.68 4.29 -7.25
C VAL A 15 3.33 5.61 -7.66
N GLY A 16 4.66 5.73 -7.57
CA GLY A 16 5.36 6.96 -7.99
C GLY A 16 5.25 7.28 -9.49
N ARG A 17 4.98 6.28 -10.34
CA ARG A 17 4.66 6.49 -11.75
C ARG A 17 3.27 7.08 -11.96
N LEU A 18 2.32 6.73 -11.10
CA LEU A 18 0.94 7.22 -11.15
C LEU A 18 0.84 8.61 -10.54
N ASP A 19 1.47 8.82 -9.40
CA ASP A 19 1.57 10.12 -8.72
C ASP A 19 2.93 10.24 -8.01
N PRO A 20 3.87 11.07 -8.54
CA PRO A 20 5.18 11.28 -7.93
C PRO A 20 5.13 11.90 -6.53
N ALA A 21 4.03 12.56 -6.16
CA ALA A 21 3.85 13.15 -4.84
C ALA A 21 3.20 12.18 -3.84
N ALA A 22 2.73 11.01 -4.30
CA ALA A 22 2.08 10.05 -3.43
C ALA A 22 3.05 9.46 -2.39
N GLN A 23 2.53 9.25 -1.20
CA GLN A 23 3.23 8.59 -0.10
C GLN A 23 2.67 7.19 0.08
N VAL A 24 3.56 6.21 0.22
CA VAL A 24 3.20 4.81 0.36
C VAL A 24 3.65 4.29 1.72
N PHE A 25 2.77 3.56 2.38
CA PHE A 25 3.04 2.95 3.67
C PHE A 25 2.60 1.50 3.66
N LEU A 26 3.31 0.68 4.43
CA LEU A 26 2.84 -0.65 4.82
C LEU A 26 2.21 -0.57 6.20
N PHE A 27 1.13 -1.31 6.41
CA PHE A 27 0.51 -1.43 7.73
C PHE A 27 0.05 -2.87 8.00
N GLY A 28 -0.68 -3.06 9.09
CA GLY A 28 -1.35 -4.33 9.37
C GLY A 28 -0.41 -5.42 9.86
N SER A 29 -0.72 -6.68 9.53
CA SER A 29 -0.06 -7.82 10.16
C SER A 29 1.35 -8.11 9.61
N ARG A 30 1.66 -7.69 8.37
CA ARG A 30 2.93 -8.01 7.71
C ARG A 30 4.07 -7.03 7.99
N VAL A 31 3.80 -5.91 8.67
CA VAL A 31 4.87 -5.04 9.18
C VAL A 31 5.59 -5.63 10.40
N ASP A 32 4.92 -6.54 11.12
CA ASP A 32 5.43 -7.23 12.31
C ASP A 32 5.70 -8.72 12.04
N ASP A 33 6.93 -9.17 12.35
CA ASP A 33 7.36 -10.55 12.13
C ASP A 33 6.78 -11.53 13.17
N SER A 34 6.30 -11.02 14.31
CA SER A 34 5.70 -11.84 15.38
C SER A 34 4.26 -12.25 15.07
N LYS A 35 3.57 -11.54 14.17
CA LYS A 35 2.19 -11.82 13.76
C LYS A 35 2.17 -12.93 12.70
N LYS A 36 1.16 -13.82 12.74
CA LYS A 36 1.00 -14.93 11.77
C LYS A 36 -0.13 -14.64 10.78
N GLY A 37 0.03 -15.10 9.54
CA GLY A 37 -0.96 -14.91 8.47
C GLY A 37 -1.10 -13.46 7.98
N GLY A 38 -2.13 -13.20 7.15
CA GLY A 38 -2.59 -11.88 6.71
C GLY A 38 -2.27 -11.49 5.27
N ASP A 39 -2.96 -10.49 4.75
CA ASP A 39 -2.77 -9.89 3.43
C ASP A 39 -1.63 -8.84 3.47
N ILE A 40 -1.16 -8.35 2.32
CA ILE A 40 -0.26 -7.18 2.28
C ILE A 40 -1.11 -5.93 2.33
N ASP A 41 -1.12 -5.25 3.47
CA ASP A 41 -1.88 -4.02 3.64
C ASP A 41 -1.03 -2.80 3.25
N VAL A 42 -1.47 -2.08 2.21
CA VAL A 42 -0.79 -0.91 1.65
C VAL A 42 -1.68 0.32 1.75
N LEU A 43 -1.16 1.39 2.33
CA LEU A 43 -1.81 2.69 2.36
C LEU A 43 -1.13 3.60 1.34
N ILE A 44 -1.92 4.18 0.45
CA ILE A 44 -1.50 5.23 -0.49
C ILE A 44 -2.18 6.53 -0.09
N LEU A 45 -1.36 7.56 0.13
CA LEU A 45 -1.80 8.93 0.34
C LEU A 45 -1.37 9.80 -0.83
N SER A 46 -2.30 10.52 -1.44
CA SER A 46 -2.05 11.34 -2.63
C SER A 46 -2.84 12.65 -2.61
N GLY A 47 -2.54 13.58 -3.52
CA GLY A 47 -3.30 14.83 -3.65
C GLY A 47 -4.73 14.57 -4.15
N ALA A 48 -4.87 13.62 -5.07
CA ALA A 48 -6.13 13.07 -5.54
C ALA A 48 -6.08 11.54 -5.44
N ARG A 49 -7.19 10.92 -5.06
CA ARG A 49 -7.29 9.46 -5.03
C ARG A 49 -6.97 8.88 -6.39
N LEU A 50 -6.17 7.82 -6.41
CA LEU A 50 -6.02 6.97 -7.59
C LEU A 50 -7.39 6.43 -8.05
N SER A 51 -7.59 6.38 -9.35
CA SER A 51 -8.78 5.83 -9.98
C SER A 51 -8.88 4.32 -9.77
N ARG A 52 -10.08 3.76 -10.01
CA ARG A 52 -10.30 2.32 -9.94
C ARG A 52 -9.44 1.54 -10.94
N SER A 53 -9.17 2.12 -12.11
CA SER A 53 -8.35 1.51 -13.15
C SER A 53 -6.89 1.41 -12.73
N GLU A 54 -6.34 2.49 -12.16
CA GLU A 54 -4.96 2.52 -11.64
C GLU A 54 -4.78 1.55 -10.47
N LEU A 55 -5.73 1.51 -9.53
CA LEU A 55 -5.71 0.53 -8.44
C LEU A 55 -5.79 -0.91 -8.96
N ARG A 56 -6.55 -1.16 -10.03
CA ARG A 56 -6.64 -2.47 -10.66
C ARG A 56 -5.32 -2.84 -11.35
N GLU A 57 -4.71 -1.92 -12.07
CA GLU A 57 -3.42 -2.11 -12.72
C GLU A 57 -2.33 -2.44 -11.69
N LEU A 58 -2.29 -1.69 -10.58
CA LEU A 58 -1.35 -1.92 -9.49
C LEU A 58 -1.50 -3.34 -8.89
N ARG A 59 -2.74 -3.78 -8.64
CA ARG A 59 -3.03 -5.13 -8.12
C ARG A 59 -2.64 -6.24 -9.12
N LEU A 60 -2.97 -6.05 -10.40
CA LEU A 60 -2.63 -7.02 -11.45
C LEU A 60 -1.11 -7.10 -11.65
N GLY A 61 -0.43 -5.96 -11.73
CA GLY A 61 1.03 -5.91 -11.85
C GLY A 61 1.72 -6.59 -10.66
N PHE A 62 1.20 -6.40 -9.45
CA PHE A 62 1.71 -7.08 -8.26
C PHE A 62 1.56 -8.59 -8.37
N GLN A 63 0.34 -9.06 -8.71
CA GLN A 63 0.04 -10.49 -8.84
C GLN A 63 0.85 -11.15 -9.96
N MET A 64 1.04 -10.48 -11.09
CA MET A 64 1.86 -10.98 -12.20
C MET A 64 3.33 -11.14 -11.79
N ARG A 65 3.85 -10.26 -10.92
CA ARG A 65 5.26 -10.28 -10.51
C ARG A 65 5.54 -11.22 -9.34
N PHE A 66 4.62 -11.30 -8.37
CA PHE A 66 4.85 -12.01 -7.10
C PHE A 66 3.92 -13.22 -6.88
N GLY A 67 3.09 -13.55 -7.87
CA GLY A 67 2.11 -14.63 -7.81
C GLY A 67 0.82 -14.23 -7.08
N GLU A 68 -0.03 -15.23 -6.82
CA GLU A 68 -1.31 -15.02 -6.14
C GLU A 68 -1.11 -14.67 -4.66
N GLN A 69 -0.90 -13.39 -4.41
CA GLN A 69 -0.83 -12.81 -3.09
C GLN A 69 -1.95 -11.80 -2.93
N ARG A 70 -2.69 -11.92 -1.82
CA ARG A 70 -3.68 -10.93 -1.45
C ARG A 70 -3.00 -9.66 -0.97
N VAL A 71 -3.33 -8.56 -1.63
CA VAL A 71 -2.92 -7.21 -1.26
C VAL A 71 -4.20 -6.43 -0.98
N ASP A 72 -4.30 -5.78 0.16
CA ASP A 72 -5.32 -4.75 0.38
C ASP A 72 -4.71 -3.37 0.21
N ILE A 73 -5.41 -2.49 -0.50
CA ILE A 73 -4.92 -1.17 -0.86
C ILE A 73 -5.95 -0.16 -0.42
N LEU A 74 -5.59 0.63 0.59
CA LEU A 74 -6.33 1.80 1.01
C LEU A 74 -5.78 3.02 0.28
N ASN A 75 -6.69 3.82 -0.27
CA ASN A 75 -6.37 4.98 -1.08
C ASN A 75 -7.14 6.17 -0.53
N TYR A 76 -6.41 7.11 0.08
CA TYR A 76 -6.97 8.32 0.69
C TYR A 76 -6.24 9.55 0.17
N ARG A 77 -6.92 10.69 0.14
CA ARG A 77 -6.22 11.96 -0.05
C ARG A 77 -5.46 12.38 1.21
N PHE A 78 -4.49 13.27 1.05
CA PHE A 78 -3.78 13.89 2.19
C PHE A 78 -4.73 14.61 3.15
N ASP A 79 -5.70 15.34 2.63
CA ASP A 79 -6.65 16.18 3.38
C ASP A 79 -7.85 15.40 3.95
N GLU A 80 -8.03 14.14 3.56
CA GLU A 80 -9.17 13.35 4.02
C GLU A 80 -9.08 13.08 5.52
N ASP A 81 -10.04 13.59 6.27
CA ASP A 81 -10.21 13.30 7.68
C ASP A 81 -11.10 12.07 7.85
N LYS A 82 -10.44 10.92 8.05
CA LYS A 82 -11.09 9.62 8.28
C LYS A 82 -10.50 9.00 9.53
N PRO A 83 -11.30 8.64 10.55
CA PRO A 83 -10.79 8.02 11.79
C PRO A 83 -9.92 6.79 11.52
N PHE A 84 -10.32 5.97 10.53
CA PHE A 84 -9.56 4.78 10.15
C PHE A 84 -8.18 5.11 9.53
N LYS A 85 -8.09 6.15 8.70
CA LYS A 85 -6.80 6.64 8.17
C LYS A 85 -5.88 7.09 9.30
N GLN A 86 -6.41 7.86 10.25
CA GLN A 86 -5.64 8.32 11.41
C GLN A 86 -5.11 7.13 12.24
N LEU A 87 -5.98 6.16 12.54
CA LEU A 87 -5.61 4.95 13.27
C LEU A 87 -4.47 4.17 12.57
N ILE A 88 -4.58 3.97 11.26
CA ILE A 88 -3.55 3.25 10.50
C ILE A 88 -2.23 4.02 10.51
N LEU A 89 -2.25 5.34 10.35
CA LEU A 89 -1.03 6.16 10.32
C LEU A 89 -0.20 6.08 11.60
N HIS A 90 -0.81 5.73 12.74
CA HIS A 90 -0.06 5.50 13.99
C HIS A 90 0.81 4.25 13.96
N GLU A 91 0.43 3.23 13.18
CA GLU A 91 1.14 1.94 13.11
C GLU A 91 1.82 1.70 11.76
N ALA A 92 1.55 2.55 10.77
CA ALA A 92 2.05 2.41 9.42
C ALA A 92 3.54 2.75 9.32
N VAL A 93 4.26 1.96 8.52
CA VAL A 93 5.67 2.16 8.22
C VAL A 93 5.77 2.79 6.83
N PRO A 94 6.33 4.01 6.68
CA PRO A 94 6.58 4.58 5.36
C PRO A 94 7.58 3.70 4.63
N ILE A 95 7.29 3.42 3.36
CA ILE A 95 8.20 2.63 2.53
C ILE A 95 8.89 3.50 1.51
#